data_AF-A0A512L6J9-F1
#
_entry.id   AF-A0A512L6J9-F1
#
_cell.length_a   1.000
_cell.length_b   1.000
_cell.length_c   1.000
_cell.angle_alpha   90.00
_cell.angle_beta   90.00
_cell.angle_gamma   90.00
#
_symmetry.space_group_name_H-M   'P 1'
#
loop_
_entity.id
_entity.type
_entity.pdbx_description
1 polymer ?
#
loop_
_entity_poly.entity_id
_entity_poly.type
_entity_poly.pdbx_seq_one_letter_code
_entity_poly.pdbx_strand_id
1 'polypeptide(L)'
;MCTEKYVRIVEEMLARGEKITLQEVRRVAGRGSYATISDAVKLVLNQGLIPTEVSGPVPETLIDETKRLWQEACRLASSAVASERLALHSARVSSQESQRELTALADSLALQVDELTAQLESMQADKVTAEKRAQEADAGLKATRQLLKDIGIKPAKMGVEKGQTMDEA
;
A
#
# COMPACT_ATOMS: atom_id res chain seq x y z
N MET A 1 54.38 16.32 47.99
CA MET A 1 53.23 16.56 47.10
C MET A 1 53.41 15.77 45.80
N CYS A 2 53.17 14.46 45.80
CA CYS A 2 53.33 13.61 44.60
C CYS A 2 52.05 12.84 44.21
N THR A 3 51.02 12.84 45.05
CA THR A 3 49.81 11.99 44.89
C THR A 3 48.82 12.55 43.87
N GLU A 4 48.71 13.87 43.76
CA GLU A 4 47.75 14.58 42.90
C GLU A 4 47.92 14.28 41.40
N LYS A 5 49.17 14.09 40.94
CA LYS A 5 49.46 13.65 39.57
C LYS A 5 48.83 12.28 39.26
N TYR A 6 48.90 11.35 40.21
CA TYR A 6 48.37 10.00 40.01
C TYR A 6 46.85 9.97 40.14
N VAL A 7 46.26 10.81 41.00
CA VAL A 7 44.81 11.00 41.10
C VAL A 7 44.24 11.40 39.75
N ARG A 8 44.79 12.44 39.11
CA ARG A 8 44.34 12.89 37.78
C ARG A 8 44.47 11.82 36.70
N ILE A 9 45.56 11.06 36.70
CA ILE A 9 45.75 9.94 35.74
C ILE A 9 44.69 8.87 35.95
N VAL A 10 44.37 8.53 37.19
CA VAL A 10 43.35 7.51 37.51
C VAL A 10 41.95 8.00 37.13
N GLU A 11 41.63 9.28 37.37
CA GLU A 11 40.37 9.90 36.92
C GLU A 11 40.24 9.91 35.39
N GLU A 12 41.29 10.25 34.67
CA GLU A 12 41.32 10.20 33.19
C GLU A 12 41.14 8.76 32.69
N MET A 13 41.75 7.77 33.33
CA MET A 13 41.58 6.36 32.99
C MET A 13 40.16 5.85 33.27
N LEU A 14 39.55 6.27 34.39
CA LEU A 14 38.14 5.99 34.72
C LEU A 14 37.20 6.57 33.67
N ALA A 15 37.41 7.83 33.28
CA ALA A 15 36.61 8.51 32.27
C ALA A 15 36.70 7.82 30.89
N ARG A 16 37.85 7.20 30.58
CA ARG A 16 38.05 6.41 29.34
C ARG A 16 37.58 4.95 29.45
N GLY A 17 37.11 4.51 30.62
CA GLY A 17 36.72 3.10 30.85
C GLY A 17 37.90 2.11 30.79
N GLU A 18 39.12 2.59 30.99
CA GLU A 18 40.34 1.78 30.94
C GLU A 18 40.54 0.98 32.23
N LYS A 19 41.26 -0.15 32.15
CA LYS A 19 41.58 -0.96 33.34
C LYS A 19 42.56 -0.22 34.25
N ILE A 20 42.10 0.16 35.44
CA ILE A 20 42.92 0.83 36.46
C ILE A 20 43.71 -0.22 37.23
N THR A 21 44.89 -0.55 36.71
CA THR A 21 45.88 -1.36 37.43
C THR A 21 47.05 -0.50 37.85
N LEU A 22 47.70 -0.82 38.98
CA LEU A 22 48.86 -0.04 39.47
C LEU A 22 50.00 0.02 38.45
N GLN A 23 50.17 -1.03 37.64
CA GLN A 23 51.17 -1.07 36.58
C GLN A 23 50.83 -0.11 35.44
N GLU A 24 49.56 -0.02 35.06
CA GLU A 24 49.12 0.83 33.95
C GLU A 24 49.17 2.31 34.33
N VAL A 25 48.76 2.65 35.55
CA VAL A 25 48.90 4.01 36.09
C VAL A 25 50.39 4.41 36.15
N ARG A 26 51.29 3.47 36.49
CA ARG A 26 52.75 3.71 36.49
C ARG A 26 53.31 3.88 35.08
N ARG A 27 52.81 3.12 34.10
CA ARG A 27 53.20 3.21 32.69
C ARG A 27 52.87 4.59 32.13
N VAL A 28 51.65 5.09 32.37
CA VAL A 28 51.20 6.42 31.95
C VAL A 28 51.94 7.53 32.69
N ALA A 29 52.19 7.37 33.99
CA ALA A 29 52.89 8.37 34.79
C ALA A 29 54.41 8.44 34.53
N GLY A 30 54.99 7.41 33.89
CA GLY A 30 56.41 7.27 33.52
C GLY A 30 57.36 6.93 34.67
N ARG A 31 57.14 7.48 35.88
CA ARG A 31 57.84 7.12 37.14
C ARG A 31 56.93 7.28 38.35
N GLY A 32 57.20 6.51 39.40
CA GLY A 32 56.45 6.56 40.66
C GLY A 32 56.67 5.36 41.56
N SER A 33 56.50 5.56 42.87
CA SER A 33 56.41 4.47 43.85
C SER A 33 55.02 3.84 43.78
N TYR A 34 54.96 2.50 43.82
CA TYR A 34 53.70 1.76 43.84
C TYR A 34 52.84 2.11 45.06
N ALA A 35 53.45 2.50 46.19
CA ALA A 35 52.72 2.95 47.38
C ALA A 35 51.91 4.23 47.07
N THR A 36 52.56 5.24 46.50
CA THR A 36 51.92 6.52 46.14
C THR A 36 50.84 6.36 45.07
N ILE A 37 51.05 5.45 44.13
CA ILE A 37 50.05 5.11 43.10
C ILE A 37 48.86 4.38 43.73
N SER A 38 49.10 3.44 44.65
CA SER A 38 48.05 2.71 45.34
C SER A 38 47.19 3.65 46.19
N ASP A 39 47.81 4.61 46.88
CA ASP A 39 47.09 5.60 47.68
C ASP A 39 46.23 6.50 46.80
N ALA A 40 46.73 6.94 45.64
CA ALA A 40 45.96 7.72 44.67
C ALA A 40 44.79 6.92 44.07
N VAL A 41 45.01 5.65 43.68
CA VAL A 41 43.95 4.78 43.15
C VAL A 41 42.85 4.56 44.19
N LYS A 42 43.23 4.25 45.43
CA LYS A 42 42.25 4.09 46.53
C LYS A 42 41.48 5.37 46.78
N LEU A 43 42.14 6.52 46.76
CA LEU A 43 41.49 7.81 46.95
C LEU A 43 40.41 8.04 45.88
N VAL A 44 40.72 7.84 44.60
CA VAL A 44 39.77 8.07 43.50
C VAL A 44 38.64 7.04 43.48
N LEU A 45 38.93 5.76 43.72
CA LEU A 45 37.89 4.72 43.76
C LEU A 45 36.92 4.94 44.94
N ASN A 46 37.43 5.40 46.08
CA ASN A 46 36.61 5.74 47.25
C ASN A 46 35.85 7.08 47.08
N GLN A 47 36.21 7.90 46.10
CA GLN A 47 35.54 9.18 45.80
C GLN A 47 34.27 9.05 44.94
N GLY A 48 33.84 7.83 44.60
CA GLY A 48 32.44 7.60 44.20
C GLY A 48 32.18 7.16 42.76
N LEU A 49 32.97 6.21 42.23
CA LEU A 49 32.67 5.58 40.93
C LEU A 49 32.38 4.07 41.01
N ILE A 50 32.37 3.49 42.21
CA ILE A 50 31.77 2.17 42.42
C ILE A 50 30.36 2.44 42.94
N PRO A 51 29.30 2.15 42.17
CA PRO A 51 27.94 2.19 42.67
C PRO A 51 27.90 1.33 43.93
N THR A 52 27.64 1.96 45.07
CA THR A 52 27.37 1.21 46.29
C THR A 52 26.09 0.44 46.00
N GLU A 53 26.12 -0.89 46.11
CA GLU A 53 24.90 -1.68 45.99
C GLU A 53 23.88 -1.12 46.98
N VAL A 54 22.80 -0.55 46.45
CA VAL A 54 21.70 -0.02 47.25
C VAL A 54 20.93 -1.23 47.77
N SER A 55 21.33 -1.72 48.94
CA SER A 55 20.63 -2.79 49.65
C SER A 55 19.53 -2.18 50.52
N GLY A 56 18.28 -2.36 50.10
CA GLY A 56 17.08 -1.91 50.81
C GLY A 56 15.81 -2.21 50.01
N PRO A 57 14.62 -2.20 50.64
CA PRO A 57 13.37 -2.32 49.91
C PRO A 57 13.22 -1.13 48.95
N VAL A 58 12.71 -1.39 47.75
CA VAL A 58 12.44 -0.35 46.75
C VAL A 58 11.51 0.70 47.37
N PRO A 59 11.81 2.01 47.24
CA PRO A 59 10.94 3.06 47.75
C PRO A 59 9.52 2.92 47.19
N GLU A 60 8.52 2.99 48.06
CA GLU A 60 7.11 2.82 47.70
C GLU A 60 6.65 3.82 46.63
N THR A 61 7.20 5.04 46.65
CA THR A 61 6.97 6.07 45.63
C THR A 61 7.38 5.62 44.23
N LEU A 62 8.50 4.90 44.09
CA LEU A 62 8.94 4.39 42.79
C LEU A 62 8.01 3.27 42.30
N ILE A 63 7.52 2.43 43.21
CA ILE A 63 6.54 1.38 42.89
C ILE A 63 5.25 2.02 42.36
N ASP A 64 4.76 3.08 43.00
CA ASP A 64 3.52 3.73 42.58
C ASP A 64 3.67 4.51 41.28
N GLU A 65 4.79 5.21 41.06
CA GLU A 65 5.03 5.89 39.80
C GLU A 65 5.24 4.90 38.63
N THR A 66 5.93 3.77 38.86
CA THR A 66 6.05 2.73 37.84
C THR A 66 4.71 2.07 37.51
N LYS A 67 3.83 1.84 38.51
CA LYS A 67 2.45 1.39 38.27
C LYS A 67 1.65 2.41 37.43
N ARG A 68 1.76 3.71 37.74
CA ARG A 68 1.07 4.78 36.99
C ARG A 68 1.54 4.82 35.54
N LEU A 69 2.86 4.81 35.32
CA LEU A 69 3.45 4.78 33.99
C LEU A 69 2.96 3.56 33.20
N TRP A 70 2.98 2.39 33.82
CA TRP A 70 2.52 1.15 33.19
C TRP A 70 1.03 1.20 32.83
N GLN A 71 0.17 1.67 33.75
CA GLN A 71 -1.26 1.81 33.50
C GLN A 71 -1.55 2.75 32.32
N GLU A 72 -0.84 3.87 32.25
CA GLU A 72 -1.01 4.83 31.16
C GLU A 72 -0.50 4.28 29.83
N ALA A 73 0.62 3.56 29.83
CA ALA A 73 1.12 2.85 28.65
C ALA A 73 0.12 1.79 28.16
N CYS A 74 -0.46 1.00 29.06
CA CYS A 74 -1.49 0.02 28.73
C CYS A 74 -2.75 0.68 28.18
N ARG A 75 -3.17 1.82 28.73
CA ARG A 75 -4.32 2.59 28.27
C ARG A 75 -4.10 3.11 26.85
N LEU A 76 -2.95 3.71 26.58
CA LEU A 76 -2.58 4.21 25.25
C LEU A 76 -2.49 3.07 24.23
N ALA A 77 -1.82 1.98 24.57
CA ALA A 77 -1.70 0.81 23.69
C ALA A 77 -3.08 0.20 23.39
N SER A 78 -3.94 0.06 24.41
CA SER A 78 -5.29 -0.48 24.24
C SER A 78 -6.16 0.43 23.37
N SER A 79 -6.05 1.75 23.55
CA SER A 79 -6.74 2.75 22.72
C SER A 79 -6.27 2.69 21.27
N ALA A 80 -4.95 2.58 21.02
CA ALA A 80 -4.40 2.46 19.68
C ALA A 80 -4.93 1.20 18.99
N VAL A 81 -4.83 0.04 19.64
CA VAL A 81 -5.33 -1.24 19.10
C VAL A 81 -6.84 -1.20 18.83
N ALA A 82 -7.63 -0.57 19.69
CA ALA A 82 -9.07 -0.42 19.46
C ALA A 82 -9.35 0.45 18.21
N SER A 83 -8.63 1.56 18.05
CA SER A 83 -8.79 2.45 16.90
C SER A 83 -8.38 1.77 15.58
N GLU A 84 -7.28 1.01 15.58
CA GLU A 84 -6.82 0.25 14.43
C GLU A 84 -7.81 -0.86 14.04
N ARG A 85 -8.38 -1.57 15.02
CA ARG A 85 -9.40 -2.59 14.76
C ARG A 85 -10.65 -2.00 14.13
N LEU A 86 -11.10 -0.84 14.60
CA LEU A 86 -12.24 -0.14 14.00
C LEU A 86 -11.95 0.31 12.57
N ALA A 87 -10.76 0.90 12.33
CA ALA A 87 -10.34 1.31 11.00
C ALA A 87 -10.23 0.11 10.04
N LEU A 88 -9.63 -1.00 10.48
CA LEU A 88 -9.51 -2.23 9.70
C LEU A 88 -10.88 -2.84 9.40
N HIS A 89 -11.79 -2.85 10.39
CA HIS A 89 -13.15 -3.35 10.18
C HIS A 89 -13.90 -2.50 9.16
N SER A 90 -13.84 -1.17 9.28
CA SER A 90 -14.46 -0.24 8.33
C SER A 90 -13.89 -0.42 6.92
N ALA A 91 -12.57 -0.50 6.78
CA ALA A 91 -11.92 -0.75 5.48
C ALA A 91 -12.33 -2.10 4.88
N ARG A 92 -12.48 -3.14 5.72
CA ARG A 92 -12.93 -4.46 5.27
C ARG A 92 -14.37 -4.43 4.78
N VAL A 93 -15.28 -3.79 5.51
CA VAL A 93 -16.69 -3.65 5.11
C VAL A 93 -16.79 -2.89 3.79
N SER A 94 -16.12 -1.75 3.68
CA SER A 94 -16.09 -0.96 2.44
C SER A 94 -15.54 -1.77 1.26
N SER A 95 -14.44 -2.51 1.44
CA SER A 95 -13.91 -3.37 0.39
C SER A 95 -14.86 -4.49 -0.01
N GLN A 96 -15.60 -5.07 0.94
CA GLN A 96 -16.60 -6.11 0.64
C GLN A 96 -17.80 -5.53 -0.11
N GLU A 97 -18.22 -4.31 0.22
CA GLU A 97 -19.27 -3.60 -0.50
C GLU A 97 -18.86 -3.30 -1.93
N SER A 98 -17.67 -2.70 -2.14
CA SER A 98 -17.14 -2.45 -3.48
C SER A 98 -16.99 -3.74 -4.30
N GLN A 99 -16.58 -4.85 -3.68
CA GLN A 99 -16.52 -6.15 -4.37
C GLN A 99 -17.91 -6.63 -4.81
N ARG A 100 -18.93 -6.48 -3.96
CA ARG A 100 -20.31 -6.85 -4.33
C ARG A 100 -20.83 -6.00 -5.48
N GLU A 101 -20.58 -4.68 -5.45
CA GLU A 101 -20.96 -3.77 -6.51
C GLU A 101 -20.26 -4.11 -7.84
N LEU A 102 -18.95 -4.39 -7.81
CA LEU A 102 -18.19 -4.79 -8.99
C LEU A 102 -18.68 -6.11 -9.58
N THR A 103 -18.99 -7.10 -8.74
CA THR A 103 -19.56 -8.37 -9.21
C THR A 103 -20.93 -8.14 -9.85
N ALA A 104 -21.81 -7.37 -9.21
CA ALA A 104 -23.13 -7.07 -9.77
C ALA A 104 -23.04 -6.30 -11.10
N LEU A 105 -22.07 -5.38 -11.22
CA LEU A 105 -21.80 -4.68 -12.48
C LEU A 105 -21.26 -5.64 -13.55
N ALA A 106 -20.35 -6.55 -13.19
CA ALA A 106 -19.83 -7.55 -14.11
C ALA A 106 -20.94 -8.47 -14.63
N ASP A 107 -21.84 -8.93 -13.76
CA ASP A 107 -22.99 -9.74 -14.14
C ASP A 107 -23.94 -8.96 -15.07
N SER A 108 -24.20 -7.68 -14.77
CA SER A 108 -25.00 -6.80 -15.63
C SER A 108 -24.36 -6.59 -17.00
N LEU A 109 -23.04 -6.41 -17.07
CA LEU A 109 -22.32 -6.26 -18.33
C LEU A 109 -22.30 -7.57 -19.13
N ALA A 110 -22.20 -8.72 -18.47
CA ALA A 110 -22.29 -10.03 -19.13
C ALA A 110 -23.66 -10.20 -19.82
N LEU A 111 -24.76 -9.88 -19.11
CA LEU A 111 -26.10 -9.91 -19.69
C LEU A 111 -26.24 -8.95 -20.89
N GLN A 112 -25.65 -7.75 -20.81
CA GLN A 112 -25.66 -6.80 -21.92
C GLN A 112 -24.87 -7.30 -23.12
N VAL A 113 -23.72 -7.95 -22.90
CA VAL A 113 -22.93 -8.56 -23.97
C VAL A 113 -23.72 -9.69 -24.64
N ASP A 114 -24.38 -10.55 -23.88
CA ASP A 114 -25.19 -11.63 -24.42
C ASP A 114 -26.36 -11.10 -25.26
N GLU A 115 -27.08 -10.09 -24.74
CA GLU A 115 -28.19 -9.43 -25.46
C GLU A 115 -27.72 -8.76 -26.76
N LEU A 116 -26.63 -7.99 -26.71
CA LEU A 116 -26.09 -7.33 -27.90
C LEU A 116 -25.58 -8.34 -28.93
N THR A 117 -25.03 -9.47 -28.47
CA THR A 117 -24.59 -10.56 -29.35
C THR A 117 -25.79 -11.17 -30.06
N ALA A 118 -26.88 -11.47 -29.34
CA ALA A 118 -28.11 -12.00 -29.92
C ALA A 118 -28.74 -11.02 -30.93
N GLN A 119 -28.77 -9.72 -30.61
CA GLN A 119 -29.26 -8.70 -31.54
C GLN A 119 -28.41 -8.65 -32.82
N LEU A 120 -27.09 -8.72 -32.69
CA LEU A 120 -26.17 -8.71 -33.82
C LEU A 120 -26.38 -9.94 -34.71
N GLU A 121 -26.52 -11.13 -34.12
CA GLU A 121 -26.84 -12.36 -34.85
C GLU A 121 -28.19 -12.25 -35.60
N SER A 122 -29.22 -11.70 -34.95
CA SER A 122 -30.51 -11.45 -35.59
C SER A 122 -30.40 -10.50 -36.78
N MET A 123 -29.71 -9.36 -36.61
CA MET A 123 -29.49 -8.39 -37.68
C MET A 123 -28.69 -8.97 -38.84
N GLN A 124 -27.73 -9.85 -38.57
CA GLN A 124 -27.00 -10.58 -39.61
C GLN A 124 -27.91 -11.54 -40.38
N ALA A 125 -28.78 -12.29 -39.69
CA ALA A 125 -29.74 -13.18 -40.33
C ALA A 125 -30.75 -12.42 -41.21
N ASP A 126 -31.24 -11.28 -40.72
CA ASP A 126 -32.13 -10.39 -41.47
C ASP A 126 -31.45 -9.82 -42.70
N LYS A 127 -30.18 -9.41 -42.57
CA LYS A 127 -29.36 -8.94 -43.70
C LYS A 127 -29.21 -10.01 -44.77
N VAL A 128 -28.84 -11.24 -44.40
CA VAL A 128 -28.72 -12.36 -45.35
C VAL A 128 -30.04 -12.63 -46.06
N THR A 129 -31.15 -12.57 -45.33
CA THR A 129 -32.49 -12.77 -45.90
C THR A 129 -32.86 -11.64 -46.87
N ALA A 130 -32.57 -10.39 -46.53
CA ALA A 130 -32.80 -9.24 -47.39
C ALA A 130 -31.95 -9.29 -48.67
N GLU A 131 -30.67 -9.67 -48.55
CA GLU A 131 -29.77 -9.87 -49.70
C GLU A 131 -30.30 -10.97 -50.63
N LYS A 132 -30.79 -12.09 -50.09
CA LYS A 132 -31.40 -13.16 -50.90
C LYS A 132 -32.65 -12.67 -51.63
N ARG A 133 -33.56 -11.96 -50.95
CA ARG A 133 -34.76 -11.38 -51.58
C ARG A 133 -34.41 -10.39 -52.69
N ALA A 134 -33.38 -9.58 -52.48
CA ALA A 134 -32.89 -8.64 -53.51
C ALA A 134 -32.36 -9.39 -54.73
N GLN A 135 -31.57 -10.46 -54.54
CA GLN A 135 -31.08 -11.29 -55.65
C GLN A 135 -32.21 -11.99 -56.42
N GLU A 136 -33.22 -12.51 -55.72
CA GLU A 136 -34.41 -13.12 -56.33
C GLU A 136 -35.22 -12.10 -57.13
N ALA A 137 -35.42 -10.89 -56.59
CA ALA A 137 -36.08 -9.79 -57.28
C ALA A 137 -35.31 -9.38 -58.54
N ASP A 138 -33.99 -9.23 -58.47
CA ASP A 138 -33.13 -8.90 -59.60
C ASP A 138 -33.18 -9.99 -60.69
N ALA A 139 -33.19 -11.26 -60.31
CA ALA A 139 -33.33 -12.37 -61.25
C ALA A 139 -34.71 -12.35 -61.94
N GLY A 140 -35.78 -12.10 -61.19
CA GLY A 140 -37.13 -11.94 -61.73
C GLY A 140 -37.27 -10.75 -62.69
N LEU A 141 -36.67 -9.61 -62.36
CA LEU A 141 -36.63 -8.43 -63.24
C LEU A 141 -35.85 -8.72 -64.53
N LYS A 142 -34.74 -9.47 -64.46
CA LYS A 142 -34.00 -9.91 -65.66
C LYS A 142 -34.84 -10.85 -66.53
N ALA A 143 -35.51 -11.83 -65.94
CA ALA A 143 -36.36 -12.79 -66.65
C ALA A 143 -37.55 -12.10 -67.35
N THR A 144 -38.29 -11.25 -66.63
CA THR A 144 -39.40 -10.47 -67.20
C THR A 144 -38.93 -9.54 -68.32
N ARG A 145 -37.78 -8.89 -68.16
CA ARG A 145 -37.18 -8.07 -69.21
C ARG A 145 -36.81 -8.88 -70.46
N GLN A 146 -36.36 -10.12 -70.29
CA GLN A 146 -36.07 -11.00 -71.42
C GLN A 146 -37.35 -11.41 -72.15
N LEU A 147 -38.40 -11.83 -71.41
CA LEU A 147 -39.71 -12.15 -71.99
C LEU A 147 -40.31 -10.97 -72.77
N LEU A 148 -40.22 -9.74 -72.24
CA LEU A 148 -40.68 -8.55 -72.94
C LEU A 148 -39.94 -8.31 -74.27
N LYS A 149 -38.63 -8.58 -74.31
CA LYS A 149 -37.84 -8.51 -75.56
C LYS A 149 -38.29 -9.58 -76.55
N ASP A 150 -38.52 -10.80 -76.08
CA ASP A 150 -38.90 -11.94 -76.93
C ASP A 150 -40.29 -11.75 -77.56
N ILE A 151 -41.22 -11.07 -76.86
CA ILE A 151 -42.58 -10.74 -77.34
C ILE A 151 -42.58 -9.43 -78.16
N GLY A 152 -41.44 -8.76 -78.32
CA GLY A 152 -41.31 -7.54 -79.15
C GLY A 152 -41.88 -6.26 -78.51
N ILE A 153 -42.22 -6.30 -77.22
CA ILE A 153 -42.71 -5.14 -76.47
C ILE A 153 -41.49 -4.34 -75.98
N LYS A 154 -41.22 -3.20 -76.63
CA LYS A 154 -40.17 -2.28 -76.15
C LYS A 154 -40.54 -1.74 -74.76
N PRO A 155 -39.60 -1.72 -73.79
CA PRO A 155 -39.89 -1.11 -72.49
C PRO A 155 -40.22 0.36 -72.69
N ALA A 156 -41.34 0.80 -72.09
CA ALA A 156 -41.70 2.20 -72.04
C ALA A 156 -40.56 2.98 -71.39
N LYS A 157 -40.07 4.04 -72.05
CA LYS A 157 -39.13 4.98 -71.44
C LYS A 157 -39.85 5.67 -70.28
N MET A 158 -39.68 5.16 -69.05
CA MET A 158 -40.09 5.90 -67.87
C MET A 158 -39.15 7.11 -67.76
N GLY A 159 -39.70 8.30 -68.06
CA GLY A 159 -39.03 9.55 -67.79
C GLY A 159 -38.76 9.64 -66.29
N VAL A 160 -37.49 9.81 -65.93
CA VAL A 160 -37.11 10.17 -64.56
C VAL A 160 -37.58 11.60 -64.35
N GLU A 161 -38.79 11.78 -63.82
CA GLU A 161 -39.16 13.04 -63.20
C GLU A 161 -38.27 13.23 -61.98
N LYS A 162 -37.48 14.30 -62.01
CA LYS A 162 -36.67 14.78 -60.89
C LYS A 162 -37.62 15.18 -59.74
N GLY A 163 -37.93 14.23 -58.88
CA GLY A 163 -38.67 14.44 -57.64
C GLY A 163 -37.74 14.93 -56.52
N GLN A 164 -37.78 16.25 -56.34
CA GLN A 164 -37.48 17.06 -55.15
C GLN A 164 -36.87 16.37 -53.91
N THR A 165 -35.70 16.87 -53.53
CA THR A 165 -35.21 16.92 -52.15
C THR A 165 -36.22 17.65 -51.27
N MET A 166 -36.92 16.95 -50.38
CA MET A 166 -37.49 17.56 -49.17
C MET A 166 -36.56 17.25 -48.01
N ASP A 167 -35.79 18.28 -47.70
CA ASP A 167 -35.22 18.63 -46.40
C ASP A 167 -36.37 18.74 -45.38
N GLU A 168 -36.28 18.09 -44.21
CA GLU A 168 -36.89 18.59 -42.97
C GLU A 168 -36.55 17.73 -41.73
N ALA A 169 -35.95 18.45 -40.77
CA ALA A 169 -35.98 18.34 -39.29
C ALA A 169 -35.35 17.12 -38.58
#